data_AF-A0A3M1P7Q5-F1
#
_entry.id   AF-A0A3M1P7Q5-F1
#
_cell.length_a   1.000
_cell.length_b   1.000
_cell.length_c   1.000
_cell.angle_alpha   90.00
_cell.angle_beta   90.00
_cell.angle_gamma   90.00
#
_symmetry.space_group_name_H-M   'P 1'
#
loop_
_entity.id
_entity.type
_entity.pdbx_description
1 polymer ?
#
loop_
_entity_poly.entity_id
_entity_poly.type
_entity_poly.pdbx_seq_one_letter_code
_entity_poly.pdbx_strand_id
1 'polypeptide(L)'
;MVLIESVVLGVKALTFSSDVAMEDEKPADADVSEPASKKKGIFASIWLGVTVLFSFAAGLLVFFYLPLLVTEWTGVETGVMFNLVVGALRLSVFLPYLWGISRIRDIRRIFEYHGAEHKSIFAFETKKPLLPAAAKDESRFHPRCGTSFLLIVMVVSVLVFMFLGKPATVAERLLRLAFVPLIGGLSYELIRLSDSGAQMRFWRTLILPGLWLQRLTTREPDETQLEVAIVALKSALGLDLSDHPAVVLEERQALGLETAA
;
A
#
# COMPACT_ATOMS: atom_id res chain seq x y z
N MET A 1 6.69 7.74 -17.47
CA MET A 1 6.65 6.33 -17.09
C MET A 1 6.17 6.27 -15.64
N VAL A 2 4.95 6.75 -15.37
CA VAL A 2 4.55 7.14 -14.01
C VAL A 2 4.51 5.96 -13.03
N LEU A 3 3.98 4.80 -13.45
CA LEU A 3 3.94 3.62 -12.57
C LEU A 3 5.34 3.14 -12.16
N ILE A 4 6.28 3.09 -13.11
CA ILE A 4 7.66 2.65 -12.84
C ILE A 4 8.35 3.65 -11.93
N GLU A 5 8.21 4.95 -12.22
CA GLU A 5 8.75 6.04 -11.40
C GLU A 5 8.20 5.97 -9.96
N SER A 6 6.89 5.79 -9.78
CA SER A 6 6.28 5.67 -8.46
C SER A 6 6.75 4.42 -7.69
N VAL A 7 6.91 3.28 -8.36
CA VAL A 7 7.43 2.06 -7.73
C VAL A 7 8.88 2.25 -7.30
N VAL A 8 9.73 2.81 -8.18
CA VAL A 8 11.14 3.08 -7.86
C VAL A 8 11.25 4.07 -6.69
N LEU A 9 10.47 5.15 -6.70
CA LEU A 9 10.45 6.12 -5.62
C LEU A 9 10.00 5.49 -4.30
N GLY A 10 8.94 4.66 -4.34
CA GLY A 10 8.47 3.93 -3.16
C GLY A 10 9.51 3.00 -2.57
N VAL A 11 10.23 2.24 -3.39
CA VAL A 11 11.33 1.38 -2.93
C VAL A 11 12.46 2.21 -2.31
N LYS A 12 12.87 3.31 -2.94
CA LYS A 12 13.88 4.22 -2.38
C LYS A 12 13.48 4.78 -1.03
N ALA A 13 12.23 5.24 -0.90
CA ALA A 13 11.70 5.79 0.35
C ALA A 13 11.66 4.74 1.46
N LEU A 14 11.27 3.50 1.14
CA LEU A 14 11.30 2.38 2.09
C LEU A 14 12.72 2.05 2.54
N THR A 15 13.67 1.96 1.62
CA THR A 15 15.08 1.71 1.94
C THR A 15 15.63 2.82 2.83
N PHE A 16 15.40 4.08 2.48
CA PHE A 16 15.82 5.23 3.29
C PHE A 16 15.23 5.17 4.71
N SER A 17 13.93 4.90 4.85
CA SER A 17 13.30 4.79 6.18
C SER A 17 13.87 3.66 7.02
N SER A 18 14.30 2.57 6.39
CA SER A 18 14.97 1.46 7.07
C SER A 18 16.36 1.85 7.55
N ASP A 19 17.12 2.58 6.72
CA ASP A 19 18.47 3.01 7.06
C ASP A 19 18.45 3.98 8.25
N VAL A 20 17.54 4.97 8.23
CA VAL A 20 17.34 5.91 9.35
C VAL A 20 16.94 5.19 10.64
N ALA A 21 15.99 4.24 10.57
CA ALA A 21 15.58 3.47 11.74
C ALA A 21 16.73 2.63 12.34
N MET A 22 17.68 2.19 11.51
CA MET A 22 18.87 1.47 11.97
C MET A 22 19.96 2.39 12.55
N GLU A 23 19.99 3.66 12.17
CA GLU A 23 20.92 4.64 12.74
C GLU A 23 20.50 5.07 14.15
N ASP A 24 19.20 5.24 14.40
CA ASP A 24 18.65 5.57 15.73
C ASP A 24 18.89 4.44 16.77
N GLU A 25 19.06 3.20 16.33
CA GLU A 25 19.38 2.05 17.21
C GLU A 25 20.88 1.92 17.55
N LYS A 26 21.77 2.75 16.97
CA LYS A 26 23.19 2.72 17.35
C LYS A 26 23.38 3.38 18.73
N PRO A 27 23.94 2.69 19.73
CA PRO A 27 24.23 3.33 21.01
C PRO A 27 25.25 4.47 20.82
N ALA A 28 25.04 5.58 21.53
CA ALA A 28 25.83 6.81 21.44
C ALA A 28 27.35 6.63 21.72
N ASP A 29 27.74 5.48 22.28
CA ASP A 29 29.13 5.12 22.59
C ASP A 29 29.69 3.99 21.68
N ALA A 30 29.06 3.70 20.54
CA ALA A 30 29.64 2.77 19.56
C ALA A 30 30.77 3.48 18.78
N ASP A 31 31.99 3.28 19.27
CA ASP A 31 33.25 3.69 18.65
C ASP A 31 33.25 3.41 17.14
N VAL A 32 33.67 4.41 16.36
CA VAL A 32 33.64 4.44 14.87
C VAL A 32 34.74 3.53 14.27
N SER A 33 35.34 2.64 15.06
CA SER A 33 36.51 1.86 14.68
C SER A 33 36.28 0.36 14.77
N GLU A 34 35.34 -0.18 13.99
CA GLU A 34 35.39 -1.57 13.56
C GLU A 34 34.92 -1.60 12.10
N PRO A 35 35.76 -1.99 11.12
CA PRO A 35 35.32 -2.15 9.75
C PRO A 35 34.39 -3.35 9.74
N ALA A 36 33.09 -3.11 9.95
CA ALA A 36 32.03 -4.11 9.87
C ALA A 36 32.24 -4.89 8.57
N SER A 37 32.75 -6.12 8.70
CA SER A 37 33.33 -6.84 7.57
C SER A 37 32.35 -6.85 6.40
N LYS A 38 32.81 -6.47 5.20
CA LYS A 38 32.01 -6.52 3.95
C LYS A 38 31.22 -7.83 3.80
N LYS A 39 31.70 -8.93 4.39
CA LYS A 39 31.03 -10.23 4.46
C LYS A 39 29.70 -10.18 5.25
N LYS A 40 29.64 -9.56 6.43
CA LYS A 40 28.38 -9.44 7.21
C LYS A 40 27.31 -8.63 6.44
N GLY A 41 27.72 -7.55 5.77
CA GLY A 41 26.84 -6.77 4.90
C GLY A 41 26.29 -7.58 3.72
N ILE A 42 27.16 -8.32 3.02
CA ILE A 42 26.74 -9.19 1.90
C ILE A 42 25.78 -10.30 2.37
N PHE A 43 26.05 -10.95 3.51
CA PHE A 43 25.16 -11.97 4.07
C PHE A 43 23.80 -11.39 4.45
N ALA A 44 23.75 -10.22 5.08
CA ALA A 44 22.51 -9.55 5.44
C ALA A 44 21.68 -9.17 4.21
N SER A 45 22.30 -8.61 3.17
CA SER A 45 21.63 -8.27 1.91
C SER A 45 21.10 -9.51 1.17
N ILE A 46 21.87 -10.60 1.14
CA ILE A 46 21.42 -11.87 0.56
C ILE A 46 20.22 -12.41 1.35
N TRP A 47 20.28 -12.38 2.68
CA TRP A 47 19.20 -12.87 3.55
C TRP A 47 17.90 -12.06 3.39
N LEU A 48 18.02 -10.74 3.29
CA LEU A 48 16.90 -9.86 2.97
C LEU A 48 16.29 -10.23 1.61
N GLY A 49 17.13 -10.39 0.59
CA GLY A 49 16.69 -10.79 -0.76
C GLY A 49 15.95 -12.12 -0.77
N VAL A 50 16.45 -13.12 -0.05
CA VAL A 50 15.80 -14.43 0.12
C VAL A 50 14.47 -14.30 0.84
N THR A 51 14.41 -13.49 1.90
CA THR A 51 13.18 -13.29 2.68
C THR A 51 12.10 -12.58 1.84
N VAL A 52 12.48 -11.56 1.06
CA VAL A 52 11.58 -10.86 0.14
C VAL A 52 11.07 -11.80 -0.95
N LEU A 53 11.97 -12.59 -1.57
CA LEU A 53 11.59 -13.56 -2.60
C LEU A 53 10.64 -14.63 -2.04
N PHE A 54 10.95 -15.18 -0.86
CA PHE A 54 10.10 -16.15 -0.17
C PHE A 54 8.72 -15.55 0.14
N SER A 55 8.67 -14.34 0.70
CA SER A 55 7.42 -13.66 1.05
C SER A 55 6.56 -13.38 -0.20
N PHE A 56 7.19 -12.98 -1.29
CA PHE A 56 6.52 -12.77 -2.57
C PHE A 56 5.98 -14.08 -3.15
N ALA A 57 6.78 -15.15 -3.16
CA ALA A 57 6.36 -16.48 -3.60
C ALA A 57 5.22 -17.04 -2.74
N ALA A 58 5.31 -16.90 -1.42
CA ALA A 58 4.26 -17.29 -0.48
C ALA A 58 2.97 -16.48 -0.72
N GLY A 59 3.09 -15.17 -0.97
CA GLY A 59 1.96 -14.32 -1.34
C GLY A 59 1.27 -14.77 -2.63
N LEU A 60 2.02 -15.07 -3.69
CA LEU A 60 1.47 -15.63 -4.93
C LEU A 60 0.82 -16.99 -4.69
N LEU A 61 1.44 -17.85 -3.88
CA LEU A 61 0.88 -19.15 -3.54
C LEU A 61 -0.48 -18.99 -2.83
N VAL A 62 -0.54 -18.17 -1.78
CA VAL A 62 -1.73 -18.04 -0.93
C VAL A 62 -2.86 -17.24 -1.59
N PHE A 63 -2.56 -16.13 -2.28
CA PHE A 63 -3.60 -15.24 -2.81
C PHE A 63 -3.94 -15.47 -4.28
N PHE A 64 -3.06 -16.13 -5.04
CA PHE A 64 -3.27 -16.39 -6.47
C PHE A 64 -3.50 -17.87 -6.77
N TYR A 65 -2.57 -18.75 -6.38
CA TYR A 65 -2.63 -20.16 -6.78
C TYR A 65 -3.58 -21.00 -5.91
N LEU A 66 -3.57 -20.81 -4.59
CA LEU A 66 -4.41 -21.57 -3.66
C LEU A 66 -5.92 -21.40 -3.96
N PRO A 67 -6.47 -20.20 -4.22
CA PRO A 67 -7.88 -20.06 -4.59
C PRO A 67 -8.24 -20.78 -5.89
N LEU A 68 -7.32 -20.85 -6.86
CA LEU A 68 -7.52 -21.60 -8.10
C LEU A 68 -7.63 -23.11 -7.83
N LEU A 69 -6.67 -23.66 -7.08
CA LEU A 69 -6.67 -25.08 -6.71
C LEU A 69 -7.92 -25.48 -5.92
N VAL A 70 -8.30 -24.67 -4.92
CA VAL A 70 -9.50 -24.94 -4.11
C VAL A 70 -10.76 -24.89 -4.98
N THR A 71 -10.82 -23.99 -5.96
CA THR A 71 -11.97 -23.94 -6.91
C THR A 71 -12.00 -25.15 -7.83
N GLU A 72 -10.85 -25.72 -8.21
CA GLU A 72 -10.84 -26.95 -9.03
C GLU A 72 -11.51 -28.12 -8.32
N TRP A 73 -11.39 -28.20 -6.99
CA TRP A 73 -12.05 -29.23 -6.18
C TRP A 73 -13.57 -29.04 -6.04
N THR A 74 -14.11 -27.85 -6.33
CA THR A 74 -15.57 -27.63 -6.26
C THR A 74 -16.30 -28.19 -7.50
N GLY A 75 -15.59 -28.71 -8.50
CA GLY A 75 -16.19 -29.33 -9.69
C GLY A 75 -16.88 -28.35 -10.64
N VAL A 76 -16.65 -27.04 -10.50
CA VAL A 76 -17.29 -26.03 -11.35
C VAL A 76 -16.68 -26.05 -12.75
N GLU A 77 -17.53 -26.28 -13.76
CA GLU A 77 -17.10 -26.41 -15.16
C GLU A 77 -17.27 -25.12 -15.96
N THR A 78 -18.28 -24.30 -15.65
CA THR A 78 -18.53 -23.07 -16.40
C THR A 78 -17.48 -22.01 -16.06
N GLY A 79 -16.85 -21.43 -17.08
CA GLY A 79 -15.77 -20.46 -16.90
C GLY A 79 -16.16 -19.23 -16.08
N VAL A 80 -17.39 -18.73 -16.26
CA VAL A 80 -17.91 -17.59 -15.48
C VAL A 80 -18.03 -17.95 -14.00
N MET A 81 -18.71 -19.05 -13.68
CA MET A 81 -18.90 -19.48 -12.28
C MET A 81 -17.57 -19.83 -11.62
N PHE A 82 -16.65 -20.44 -12.36
CA PHE A 82 -15.31 -20.74 -11.87
C PHE A 82 -14.59 -19.46 -11.40
N ASN A 83 -14.57 -18.41 -12.22
CA ASN A 83 -13.89 -17.17 -11.85
C ASN A 83 -14.61 -16.39 -10.74
N LEU A 84 -15.94 -16.50 -10.64
CA LEU A 84 -16.69 -15.94 -9.50
C LEU A 84 -16.32 -16.65 -8.19
N VAL A 85 -16.25 -17.99 -8.18
CA VAL A 85 -15.85 -18.76 -7.00
C VAL A 85 -14.39 -18.48 -6.62
N VAL A 86 -13.47 -18.42 -7.60
CA VAL A 86 -12.08 -18.00 -7.36
C VAL A 86 -12.01 -16.62 -6.72
N GLY A 87 -12.80 -15.67 -7.22
CA GLY A 87 -12.90 -14.31 -6.68
C GLY A 87 -13.40 -14.29 -5.23
N ALA A 88 -14.47 -15.04 -4.95
CA ALA A 88 -15.02 -15.17 -3.61
C ALA A 88 -14.02 -15.81 -2.64
N LEU A 89 -13.34 -16.89 -3.04
CA LEU A 89 -12.32 -17.55 -2.25
C LEU A 89 -11.12 -16.63 -1.98
N ARG A 90 -10.68 -15.86 -2.99
CA ARG A 90 -9.62 -14.87 -2.81
C ARG A 90 -10.02 -13.81 -1.78
N LEU A 91 -11.25 -13.30 -1.85
CA LEU A 91 -11.74 -12.33 -0.88
C LEU A 91 -11.85 -12.93 0.53
N SER A 92 -12.30 -14.18 0.64
CA SER A 92 -12.41 -14.89 1.92
C SER A 92 -11.06 -15.24 2.53
N VAL A 93 -9.98 -15.34 1.75
CA VAL A 93 -8.61 -15.48 2.29
C VAL A 93 -8.06 -14.10 2.66
N PHE A 94 -8.29 -13.11 1.81
CA PHE A 94 -7.75 -11.75 1.97
C PHE A 94 -8.28 -11.01 3.20
N LEU A 95 -9.60 -11.00 3.43
CA LEU A 95 -10.17 -10.24 4.54
C LEU A 95 -9.74 -10.77 5.92
N PRO A 96 -9.79 -12.09 6.19
CA PRO A 96 -9.29 -12.65 7.44
C PRO A 96 -7.78 -12.46 7.61
N TYR A 97 -7.00 -12.57 6.53
CA TYR A 97 -5.57 -12.29 6.57
C TYR A 97 -5.31 -10.84 7.02
N LEU A 98 -5.93 -9.85 6.36
CA LEU A 98 -5.80 -8.45 6.74
C LEU A 98 -6.24 -8.21 8.17
N TRP A 99 -7.32 -8.86 8.59
CA TRP A 99 -7.82 -8.75 9.95
C TRP A 99 -6.84 -9.32 10.96
N GLY A 100 -6.23 -10.47 10.68
CA GLY A 100 -5.21 -11.09 11.52
C GLY A 100 -3.99 -10.19 11.68
N ILE A 101 -3.41 -9.71 10.57
CA ILE A 101 -2.22 -8.84 10.65
C ILE A 101 -2.53 -7.50 11.31
N SER A 102 -3.76 -6.98 11.17
CA SER A 102 -4.18 -5.71 11.81
C SER A 102 -4.15 -5.74 13.34
N ARG A 103 -4.02 -6.93 13.94
CA ARG A 103 -3.90 -7.13 15.40
C ARG A 103 -2.45 -7.08 15.87
N ILE A 104 -1.47 -7.17 14.97
CA ILE A 104 -0.05 -7.08 15.29
C ILE A 104 0.27 -5.63 15.63
N ARG A 105 1.00 -5.39 16.74
CA ARG A 105 1.27 -4.03 17.26
C ARG A 105 1.92 -3.12 16.22
N ASP A 106 2.94 -3.62 15.52
CA ASP A 106 3.70 -2.82 14.56
C ASP A 106 2.87 -2.49 13.32
N ILE A 107 2.09 -3.45 12.82
CA ILE A 107 1.14 -3.22 11.71
C ILE A 107 0.03 -2.25 12.11
N ARG A 108 -0.43 -2.33 13.36
CA ARG A 108 -1.41 -1.37 13.89
C ARG A 108 -0.84 0.05 13.91
N ARG A 109 0.43 0.22 14.31
CA ARG A 109 1.12 1.52 14.28
C ARG A 109 1.21 2.08 12.86
N ILE A 110 1.50 1.23 11.86
CA ILE A 110 1.47 1.62 10.44
C ILE A 110 0.06 2.08 10.02
N PHE A 111 -0.99 1.37 10.45
CA PHE A 111 -2.37 1.77 10.15
C PHE A 111 -2.82 3.06 10.86
N GLU A 112 -2.20 3.41 12.00
CA GLU A 112 -2.38 4.71 12.65
C GLU A 112 -1.75 5.83 11.81
N TYR A 113 -0.50 5.67 11.35
CA TYR A 113 0.12 6.63 10.42
C TYR A 113 -0.66 6.81 9.11
N HIS A 114 -1.22 5.72 8.58
CA HIS A 114 -2.11 5.79 7.41
C HIS A 114 -3.41 6.56 7.73
N GLY A 115 -3.95 6.43 8.94
CA GLY A 115 -5.04 7.27 9.41
C GLY A 115 -4.65 8.76 9.51
N ALA A 116 -3.43 9.06 9.97
CA ALA A 116 -2.89 10.41 10.04
C ALA A 116 -2.76 11.06 8.66
N GLU A 117 -2.27 10.31 7.66
CA GLU A 117 -2.20 10.73 6.26
C GLU A 117 -3.59 11.19 5.77
N HIS A 118 -4.60 10.32 5.89
CA HIS A 118 -5.96 10.64 5.45
C HIS A 118 -6.51 11.90 6.10
N LYS A 119 -6.33 12.04 7.41
CA LYS A 119 -6.81 13.21 8.16
C LYS A 119 -6.09 14.48 7.75
N SER A 120 -4.78 14.43 7.52
CA SER A 120 -4.00 15.59 7.04
C SER A 120 -4.42 16.03 5.64
N ILE A 121 -4.68 15.07 4.73
CA ILE A 121 -5.17 15.34 3.39
C ILE A 121 -6.57 15.95 3.44
N PHE A 122 -7.49 15.42 4.26
CA PHE A 122 -8.81 16.03 4.41
C PHE A 122 -8.75 17.46 4.95
N ALA A 123 -7.89 17.73 5.93
CA ALA A 123 -7.70 19.08 6.44
C ALA A 123 -7.23 20.03 5.32
N PHE A 124 -6.32 19.57 4.47
CA PHE A 124 -5.88 20.32 3.29
C PHE A 124 -7.01 20.55 2.27
N GLU A 125 -7.72 19.48 1.89
CA GLU A 125 -8.80 19.53 0.88
C GLU A 125 -9.98 20.40 1.33
N THR A 126 -10.26 20.43 2.63
CA THR A 126 -11.29 21.28 3.25
C THR A 126 -10.80 22.69 3.59
N LYS A 127 -9.55 23.02 3.23
CA LYS A 127 -8.90 24.33 3.47
C LYS A 127 -8.83 24.71 4.96
N LYS A 128 -8.75 23.73 5.84
CA LYS A 128 -8.47 23.93 7.26
C LYS A 128 -6.97 24.18 7.48
N PRO A 129 -6.58 24.78 8.62
CA PRO A 129 -5.17 24.92 8.98
C PRO A 129 -4.48 23.55 9.05
N LEU A 130 -3.26 23.44 8.50
CA LEU A 130 -2.43 22.24 8.58
C LEU A 130 -1.76 22.15 9.96
N LEU A 131 -2.58 21.85 10.96
CA LEU A 131 -2.22 21.70 12.37
C LEU A 131 -2.83 20.39 12.92
N PRO A 132 -2.14 19.68 13.83
CA PRO A 132 -2.65 18.42 14.39
C PRO A 132 -4.06 18.54 14.98
N ALA A 133 -4.33 19.64 15.70
CA ALA A 133 -5.63 19.92 16.29
C ALA A 133 -6.76 20.01 15.24
N ALA A 134 -6.50 20.60 14.07
CA ALA A 134 -7.49 20.72 13.01
C ALA A 134 -7.68 19.41 12.22
N ALA A 135 -6.59 18.66 11.99
CA ALA A 135 -6.65 17.37 11.32
C ALA A 135 -7.29 16.27 12.19
N LYS A 136 -7.18 16.36 13.52
CA LYS A 136 -7.72 15.37 14.46
C LYS A 136 -9.21 15.09 14.25
N ASP A 137 -9.99 16.12 13.92
CA ASP A 137 -11.44 16.03 13.73
C ASP A 137 -11.85 15.51 12.34
N GLU A 138 -10.89 15.30 11.43
CA GLU A 138 -11.16 14.75 10.11
C GLU A 138 -11.40 13.25 10.12
N SER A 139 -12.06 12.76 9.06
CA SER A 139 -12.29 11.33 8.86
C SER A 139 -11.00 10.60 8.48
N ARG A 140 -10.77 9.41 9.02
CA ARG A 140 -9.73 8.49 8.52
C ARG A 140 -10.17 7.65 7.31
N PHE A 141 -11.37 7.91 6.76
CA PHE A 141 -11.93 7.18 5.63
C PHE A 141 -11.94 8.04 4.38
N HIS A 142 -10.94 7.87 3.52
CA HIS A 142 -10.72 8.70 2.33
C HIS A 142 -11.11 7.94 1.05
N PRO A 143 -11.94 8.50 0.15
CA PRO A 143 -12.34 7.84 -1.09
C PRO A 143 -11.17 7.58 -2.05
N ARG A 144 -10.09 8.39 -1.95
CA ARG A 144 -8.87 8.29 -2.78
C ARG A 144 -7.81 7.31 -2.28
N CYS A 145 -8.07 6.58 -1.19
CA CYS A 145 -7.06 5.73 -0.58
C CYS A 145 -6.68 4.53 -1.46
N GLY A 146 -5.37 4.30 -1.62
CA GLY A 146 -4.81 3.14 -2.31
C GLY A 146 -5.16 1.78 -1.67
N THR A 147 -5.61 1.71 -0.42
CA THR A 147 -6.13 0.42 0.10
C THR A 147 -7.43 0.00 -0.57
N SER A 148 -8.22 0.96 -1.06
CA SER A 148 -9.38 0.69 -1.93
C SER A 148 -8.93 0.13 -3.30
N PHE A 149 -7.71 0.43 -3.75
CA PHE A 149 -7.14 -0.12 -4.98
C PHE A 149 -7.00 -1.63 -4.93
N LEU A 150 -6.61 -2.21 -3.78
CA LEU A 150 -6.50 -3.66 -3.66
C LEU A 150 -7.86 -4.35 -3.91
N LEU A 151 -8.94 -3.80 -3.37
CA LEU A 151 -10.28 -4.36 -3.56
C LEU A 151 -10.76 -4.19 -5.01
N ILE A 152 -10.49 -3.04 -5.63
CA ILE A 152 -10.84 -2.77 -7.02
C ILE A 152 -10.06 -3.69 -7.95
N VAL A 153 -8.76 -3.89 -7.73
CA VAL A 153 -7.94 -4.87 -8.46
C VAL A 153 -8.54 -6.27 -8.36
N MET A 154 -9.01 -6.68 -7.18
CA MET A 154 -9.67 -7.98 -7.03
C MET A 154 -10.94 -8.09 -7.87
N VAL A 155 -11.84 -7.10 -7.78
CA VAL A 155 -13.09 -7.09 -8.55
C VAL A 155 -12.80 -7.07 -10.06
N VAL A 156 -11.93 -6.17 -10.51
CA VAL A 156 -11.51 -6.07 -11.91
C VAL A 156 -10.86 -7.37 -12.39
N SER A 157 -10.05 -8.03 -11.55
CA SER A 157 -9.45 -9.32 -11.91
C SER A 157 -10.50 -10.39 -12.16
N VAL A 158 -11.58 -10.45 -11.36
CA VAL A 158 -12.69 -11.38 -11.58
C VAL A 158 -13.40 -11.05 -12.88
N LEU A 159 -13.71 -9.77 -13.13
CA LEU A 159 -14.35 -9.32 -14.37
C LEU A 159 -13.53 -9.70 -15.61
N VAL A 160 -12.23 -9.41 -15.61
CA VAL A 160 -11.33 -9.73 -16.73
C VAL A 160 -11.21 -11.25 -16.91
N PHE A 161 -11.01 -12.01 -15.84
CA PHE A 161 -10.82 -13.46 -15.94
C PHE A 161 -12.09 -14.22 -16.30
N MET A 162 -13.29 -13.68 -16.05
CA MET A 162 -14.54 -14.27 -16.57
C MET A 162 -14.52 -14.39 -18.10
N PHE A 163 -13.89 -13.45 -18.82
CA PHE A 163 -13.76 -13.53 -20.29
C PHE A 163 -12.70 -14.54 -20.75
N LEU A 164 -11.73 -14.90 -19.89
CA LEU A 164 -10.71 -15.91 -20.19
C LEU A 164 -11.15 -17.34 -19.89
N GLY A 165 -12.31 -17.53 -19.24
CA GLY A 165 -12.83 -18.86 -18.90
C GLY A 165 -12.03 -19.57 -17.80
N LYS A 166 -12.20 -20.89 -17.67
CA LYS A 166 -11.50 -21.73 -16.68
C LYS A 166 -10.12 -22.11 -17.23
N PRO A 167 -9.01 -21.90 -16.49
CA PRO A 167 -7.69 -22.26 -16.98
C PRO A 167 -7.50 -23.79 -16.89
N ALA A 168 -7.18 -24.44 -18.01
CA ALA A 168 -6.94 -25.88 -18.09
C ALA A 168 -5.45 -26.24 -18.08
N THR A 169 -4.59 -25.34 -18.58
CA THR A 169 -3.15 -25.59 -18.72
C THR A 169 -2.31 -24.67 -17.83
N VAL A 170 -1.07 -25.08 -17.54
CA VAL A 170 -0.08 -24.20 -16.86
C VAL A 170 0.18 -22.94 -17.70
N ALA A 171 0.17 -23.04 -19.02
CA ALA A 171 0.31 -21.90 -19.92
C ALA A 171 -0.82 -20.87 -19.73
N GLU A 172 -2.07 -21.31 -19.60
CA GLU A 172 -3.20 -20.41 -19.31
C GLU A 172 -3.12 -19.78 -17.92
N ARG A 173 -2.59 -20.50 -16.93
CA ARG A 173 -2.31 -19.95 -15.59
C ARG A 173 -1.21 -18.88 -15.65
N LEU A 174 -0.16 -19.09 -16.44
CA LEU A 174 0.90 -18.12 -16.68
C LEU A 174 0.40 -16.92 -17.50
N LEU A 175 -0.49 -17.13 -18.46
CA LEU A 175 -1.11 -16.06 -19.23
C LEU A 175 -1.84 -15.09 -18.29
N ARG A 176 -2.55 -15.58 -17.27
CA ARG A 176 -3.21 -14.73 -16.26
C ARG A 176 -2.24 -13.80 -15.52
N LEU A 177 -0.98 -14.18 -15.32
CA LEU A 177 0.05 -13.29 -14.76
C LEU A 177 0.39 -12.15 -15.73
N ALA A 178 0.41 -12.41 -17.04
CA ALA A 178 0.62 -11.37 -18.05
C ALA A 178 -0.53 -10.34 -18.11
N PHE A 179 -1.72 -10.67 -17.58
CA PHE A 179 -2.84 -9.74 -17.45
C PHE A 179 -2.76 -8.83 -16.21
N VAL A 180 -1.82 -9.04 -15.30
CA VAL A 180 -1.66 -8.22 -14.07
C VAL A 180 -1.46 -6.73 -14.40
N PRO A 181 -0.58 -6.33 -15.34
CA PRO A 181 -0.43 -4.93 -15.71
C PRO A 181 -1.72 -4.31 -16.28
N LEU A 182 -2.47 -5.06 -17.09
CA LEU A 182 -3.75 -4.61 -17.64
C LEU A 182 -4.78 -4.38 -16.52
N ILE A 183 -4.90 -5.34 -15.60
CA ILE A 183 -5.81 -5.24 -14.45
C ILE A 183 -5.41 -4.04 -13.58
N GLY A 184 -4.12 -3.83 -13.33
CA GLY A 184 -3.61 -2.68 -12.59
C GLY A 184 -3.98 -1.35 -13.26
N GLY A 185 -3.78 -1.23 -14.57
CA GLY A 185 -4.14 -0.05 -15.35
C GLY A 185 -5.64 0.25 -15.32
N LEU A 186 -6.49 -0.77 -15.56
CA LEU A 186 -7.94 -0.63 -15.46
C LEU A 186 -8.40 -0.22 -14.06
N SER A 187 -7.77 -0.78 -13.02
CA SER A 187 -8.09 -0.48 -11.63
C SER A 187 -7.72 0.96 -11.26
N TYR A 188 -6.58 1.46 -11.78
CA TYR A 188 -6.15 2.83 -11.58
C TYR A 188 -7.15 3.82 -12.20
N GLU A 189 -7.56 3.59 -13.45
CA GLU A 189 -8.54 4.44 -14.12
C GLU A 189 -9.90 4.41 -13.40
N LEU A 190 -10.36 3.24 -12.93
CA LEU A 190 -11.61 3.15 -12.17
C LEU A 190 -11.57 3.94 -10.86
N ILE A 191 -10.45 3.95 -10.14
CA ILE A 191 -10.29 4.76 -8.93
C ILE A 191 -10.31 6.23 -9.26
N ARG A 192 -9.54 6.64 -10.27
CA ARG A 192 -9.47 8.03 -10.72
C ARG A 192 -10.86 8.56 -11.15
N LEU A 193 -11.64 7.72 -11.83
CA LEU A 193 -13.02 8.04 -12.22
C LEU A 193 -13.96 8.08 -11.02
N SER A 194 -13.81 7.16 -10.06
CA SER A 194 -14.65 7.14 -8.85
C SER A 194 -14.54 8.44 -8.05
N ASP A 195 -13.36 9.05 -8.04
CA ASP A 195 -13.10 10.33 -7.38
C ASP A 195 -13.81 11.49 -8.07
N SER A 196 -13.64 11.60 -9.39
CA SER A 196 -14.27 12.65 -10.20
C SER A 196 -15.81 12.56 -10.17
N GLY A 197 -16.35 11.35 -9.98
CA GLY A 197 -17.77 11.06 -9.96
C GLY A 197 -18.43 10.95 -8.58
N ALA A 198 -17.71 11.23 -7.47
CA ALA A 198 -18.17 10.96 -6.10
C ALA A 198 -19.52 11.63 -5.71
N GLN A 199 -19.97 12.63 -6.47
CA GLN A 199 -21.28 13.28 -6.33
C GLN A 199 -22.45 12.44 -6.89
N MET A 200 -22.19 11.50 -7.81
CA MET A 200 -23.22 10.63 -8.38
C MET A 200 -23.41 9.37 -7.55
N ARG A 201 -24.68 8.95 -7.38
CA ARG A 201 -25.07 7.79 -6.56
C ARG A 201 -24.36 6.49 -6.95
N PHE A 202 -24.12 6.29 -8.24
CA PHE A 202 -23.42 5.11 -8.76
C PHE A 202 -22.00 4.99 -8.20
N TRP A 203 -21.19 6.05 -8.29
CA TRP A 203 -19.81 6.03 -7.80
C TRP A 203 -19.73 5.87 -6.28
N ARG A 204 -20.68 6.45 -5.53
CA ARG A 204 -20.77 6.22 -4.08
C ARG A 204 -20.91 4.75 -3.71
N THR A 205 -21.70 3.97 -4.46
CA THR A 205 -21.84 2.53 -4.21
C THR A 205 -20.57 1.74 -4.51
N LEU A 206 -19.79 2.16 -5.51
CA LEU A 206 -18.52 1.52 -5.85
C LEU A 206 -17.39 1.84 -4.85
N ILE A 207 -17.42 3.03 -4.25
CA ILE A 207 -16.41 3.46 -3.26
C ILE A 207 -16.65 2.81 -1.89
N LEU A 208 -17.91 2.52 -1.55
CA LEU A 208 -18.30 2.07 -0.21
C LEU A 208 -17.56 0.80 0.28
N PRO A 209 -17.36 -0.25 -0.54
CA PRO A 209 -16.57 -1.41 -0.13
C PRO A 209 -15.10 -1.07 0.19
N GLY A 210 -14.52 -0.10 -0.53
CA GLY A 210 -13.18 0.41 -0.25
C GLY A 210 -13.11 1.14 1.09
N LEU A 211 -14.12 1.95 1.41
CA LEU A 211 -14.22 2.61 2.74
C LEU A 211 -14.41 1.60 3.87
N TRP A 212 -15.10 0.48 3.64
CA TRP A 212 -15.19 -0.59 4.62
C TRP A 212 -13.84 -1.27 4.87
N LEU A 213 -13.06 -1.47 3.81
CA LEU A 213 -11.72 -2.03 3.95
C LEU A 213 -10.81 -1.13 4.79
N GLN A 214 -10.97 0.18 4.69
CA GLN A 214 -10.25 1.16 5.53
C GLN A 214 -10.55 1.03 7.01
N ARG A 215 -11.69 0.44 7.41
CA ARG A 215 -11.93 0.11 8.83
C ARG A 215 -10.90 -0.89 9.38
N LEU A 216 -10.31 -1.67 8.50
CA LEU A 216 -9.28 -2.67 8.81
C LEU A 216 -7.86 -2.14 8.62
N THR A 217 -7.66 -1.27 7.63
CA THR A 217 -6.34 -0.78 7.20
C THR A 217 -6.00 0.64 7.68
N THR A 218 -6.90 1.30 8.43
CA THR A 218 -6.60 2.56 9.15
C THR A 218 -6.99 2.44 10.62
N ARG A 219 -6.35 3.27 11.45
CA ARG A 219 -6.61 3.42 12.89
C ARG A 219 -6.57 4.90 13.27
N GLU A 220 -7.09 5.23 14.45
CA GLU A 220 -7.00 6.59 14.97
C GLU A 220 -5.54 6.88 15.36
N PRO A 221 -4.91 7.92 14.78
CA PRO A 221 -3.56 8.31 15.12
C PRO A 221 -3.48 9.08 16.44
N ASP A 222 -2.30 9.08 17.03
CA ASP A 222 -1.95 10.06 18.06
C ASP A 222 -1.53 11.42 17.46
N GLU A 223 -1.32 12.41 18.33
CA GLU A 223 -0.97 13.77 17.92
C GLU A 223 0.41 13.86 17.24
N THR A 224 1.37 13.04 17.66
CA THR A 224 2.71 13.00 17.06
C THR A 224 2.67 12.45 15.63
N GLN A 225 1.83 11.46 15.37
CA GLN A 225 1.63 10.91 14.03
C GLN A 225 0.94 11.91 13.11
N LEU A 226 0.00 12.70 13.64
CA LEU A 226 -0.63 13.79 12.89
C LEU A 226 0.38 14.88 12.52
N GLU A 227 1.29 15.23 13.43
CA GLU A 227 2.37 16.17 13.17
C GLU A 227 3.28 15.66 12.04
N VAL A 228 3.75 14.41 12.12
CA VAL A 228 4.57 13.79 11.07
C VAL A 228 3.85 13.80 9.72
N ALA A 229 2.58 13.41 9.68
CA ALA A 229 1.78 13.39 8.44
C ALA A 229 1.61 14.80 7.85
N ILE A 230 1.39 15.81 8.69
CA ILE A 230 1.26 17.20 8.26
C ILE A 230 2.58 17.73 7.70
N VAL A 231 3.71 17.46 8.36
CA VAL A 231 5.04 17.87 7.89
C VAL A 231 5.35 17.19 6.55
N ALA A 232 5.08 15.89 6.44
CA ALA A 232 5.24 15.14 5.20
C ALA A 232 4.38 15.73 4.05
N LEU A 233 3.11 16.06 4.34
CA LEU A 233 2.19 16.68 3.38
C LEU A 233 2.68 18.07 2.95
N LYS A 234 3.10 18.92 3.90
CA LYS A 234 3.67 20.24 3.60
C LYS A 234 4.91 20.13 2.70
N SER A 235 5.80 19.18 3.00
CA SER A 235 6.98 18.91 2.18
C SER A 235 6.61 18.48 0.76
N ALA A 236 5.63 17.58 0.62
CA ALA A 236 5.14 17.12 -0.67
C ALA A 236 4.47 18.23 -1.49
N LEU A 237 3.87 19.22 -0.83
CA LEU A 237 3.29 20.42 -1.45
C LEU A 237 4.33 21.52 -1.73
N GLY A 238 5.60 21.32 -1.35
CA GLY A 238 6.65 22.32 -1.52
C GLY A 238 6.53 23.54 -0.60
N LEU A 239 5.79 23.42 0.50
CA LEU A 239 5.65 24.50 1.49
C LEU A 239 6.94 24.66 2.32
N ASP A 240 7.20 25.89 2.77
CA ASP A 240 8.34 26.19 3.63
C ASP A 240 8.15 25.53 5.01
N LEU A 241 9.22 24.89 5.48
CA LEU A 241 9.28 24.16 6.74
C LEU A 241 10.32 24.75 7.69
N SER A 242 10.98 25.85 7.33
CA SER A 242 12.01 26.53 8.13
C SER A 242 11.56 26.84 9.56
N ASP A 243 10.27 27.11 9.73
CA ASP A 243 9.69 27.55 11.00
C ASP A 243 9.23 26.38 11.89
N HIS A 244 9.36 25.12 11.43
CA HIS A 244 8.86 23.97 12.18
C HIS A 244 9.94 23.42 13.14
N PRO A 245 9.70 23.43 14.46
CA PRO A 245 10.73 23.19 15.48
C PRO A 245 11.31 21.77 15.49
N ALA A 246 10.64 20.81 14.84
CA ALA A 246 11.01 19.39 14.80
C ALA A 246 11.63 18.95 13.47
N VAL A 247 11.78 19.86 12.49
CA VAL A 247 12.31 19.50 11.17
C VAL A 247 13.81 19.77 11.14
N VAL A 248 14.61 18.72 11.35
CA VAL A 248 16.03 18.73 10.98
C VAL A 248 16.09 18.59 9.47
N LEU A 249 16.25 19.70 8.75
CA LEU A 249 16.37 19.77 7.29
C LEU A 249 17.73 19.23 6.79
N GLU A 250 18.25 18.16 7.39
CA GLU A 250 19.44 17.50 6.85
C GLU A 250 19.03 16.64 5.64
N GLU A 251 19.37 17.20 4.48
CA GLU A 251 19.56 16.54 3.20
C GLU A 251 18.32 16.06 2.42
N ARG A 252 17.56 17.04 1.89
CA ARG A 252 16.86 16.88 0.60
C ARG A 252 17.77 16.35 -0.53
N GLN A 253 19.09 16.58 -0.43
CA GLN A 253 20.10 16.09 -1.39
C GLN A 253 20.34 14.57 -1.32
N ALA A 254 20.19 13.93 -0.15
CA ALA A 254 20.41 12.49 0.00
C ALA A 254 19.38 11.64 -0.77
N LEU A 255 18.18 12.17 -0.97
CA LEU A 255 17.09 11.49 -1.69
C LEU A 255 17.14 11.68 -3.22
N GLY A 256 18.04 12.54 -3.73
CA GLY A 256 18.15 12.83 -5.17
C GLY A 256 16.86 13.36 -5.80
N LEU A 257 15.98 13.96 -4.99
CA LEU A 257 14.74 14.57 -5.44
C LEU A 257 15.04 16.03 -5.80
N GLU A 258 15.24 16.29 -7.09
CA GLU A 258 15.28 17.67 -7.59
C GLU A 258 13.96 18.36 -7.25
N THR A 259 14.06 19.61 -6.82
CA THR A 259 12.90 20.47 -6.55
C THR A 259 12.07 20.57 -7.82
N ALA A 260 10.89 19.94 -7.84
CA ALA A 260 9.87 20.26 -8.81
C ALA A 260 9.44 21.70 -8.54
N ALA A 261 9.84 22.61 -9.44
CA ALA A 261 9.40 23.99 -9.50
C ALA A 261 7.95 24.10 -9.99
#